data_AF-A0A2E7QNM1-F1
#
_entry.id   AF-A0A2E7QNM1-F1
#
_cell.length_a   1.000
_cell.length_b   1.000
_cell.length_c   1.000
_cell.angle_alpha   90.00
_cell.angle_beta   90.00
_cell.angle_gamma   90.00
#
_symmetry.space_group_name_H-M   'P 1'
#
loop_
_entity.id
_entity.type
_entity.pdbx_description
1 polymer ?
#
loop_
_entity_poly.entity_id
_entity_poly.type
_entity_poly.pdbx_seq_one_letter_code
_entity_poly.pdbx_strand_id
1 'polypeptide(L)'
;MADPLIEALAQHNDELVAALKTVVTAEVRVVVEGTDIVGLNLDDTKVTDEALEKLTDLNKLRWLGLVRTNVTPEGIEKLQKALPDCAVLG
;
A
#
# COMPACT_ATOMS: atom_id res chain seq x y z
N MET A 1 4.60 3.54 17.66
CA MET A 1 5.29 4.06 16.46
C MET A 1 4.21 4.35 15.45
N ALA A 2 4.25 5.51 14.80
CA ALA A 2 3.21 5.88 13.85
C ALA A 2 3.39 5.12 12.53
N ASP A 3 2.28 4.97 11.80
CA ASP A 3 2.25 4.26 10.52
C ASP A 3 3.00 5.09 9.47
N PRO A 4 4.02 4.52 8.81
CA PRO A 4 4.86 5.26 7.88
C PRO A 4 4.09 5.80 6.66
N LEU A 5 3.02 5.11 6.20
CA LEU A 5 2.22 5.60 5.08
C LEU A 5 1.34 6.78 5.48
N ILE A 6 0.79 6.74 6.69
CA ILE A 6 0.00 7.85 7.23
C ILE A 6 0.89 9.08 7.44
N GLU A 7 2.10 8.89 7.97
CA GLU A 7 3.08 9.97 8.10
C GLU A 7 3.47 10.56 6.74
N ALA A 8 3.70 9.71 5.73
CA ALA A 8 4.07 10.14 4.39
C ALA A 8 2.94 10.92 3.67
N LEU A 9 1.68 10.49 3.85
CA LEU A 9 0.51 11.20 3.34
C LEU A 9 0.42 12.62 3.93
N ALA A 10 0.59 12.75 5.24
CA ALA A 10 0.60 14.04 5.91
C ALA A 10 1.72 14.97 5.41
N GLN A 11 2.88 14.41 5.03
CA GLN A 11 3.99 15.18 4.48
C GLN A 11 3.78 15.59 3.02
N HIS A 12 2.85 14.96 2.30
CA HIS A 12 2.68 15.12 0.86
C HIS A 12 1.27 15.58 0.48
N ASN A 13 0.60 16.32 1.37
CA ASN A 13 -0.74 16.88 1.16
C ASN A 13 -1.77 15.81 0.73
N ASP A 14 -1.71 14.63 1.36
CA ASP A 14 -2.54 13.46 1.05
C ASP A 14 -2.38 12.91 -0.39
N GLU A 15 -1.31 13.30 -1.10
CA GLU A 15 -0.98 12.73 -2.40
C GLU A 15 -0.41 11.31 -2.26
N LEU A 16 -1.27 10.31 -2.44
CA LEU A 16 -0.93 8.90 -2.24
C LEU A 16 0.26 8.43 -3.09
N VAL A 17 0.36 8.82 -4.36
CA VAL A 17 1.46 8.39 -5.24
C VAL A 17 2.80 8.96 -4.76
N ALA A 18 2.82 10.23 -4.33
CA ALA A 18 4.00 10.82 -3.74
C ALA A 18 4.37 10.13 -2.43
N ALA A 19 3.39 9.87 -1.56
CA ALA A 19 3.60 9.24 -0.25
C ALA A 19 4.15 7.82 -0.40
N LEU A 20 3.60 7.05 -1.33
CA LEU A 20 4.10 5.72 -1.65
C LEU A 20 5.57 5.79 -2.10
N LYS A 21 5.98 6.75 -2.92
CA LYS A 21 7.38 6.88 -3.36
C LYS A 21 8.38 7.14 -2.24
N THR A 22 7.96 7.59 -1.06
CA THR A 22 8.85 7.84 0.08
C THR A 22 8.86 6.70 1.09
N VAL A 23 7.74 6.00 1.25
CA VAL A 23 7.63 4.77 2.06
C VAL A 23 8.30 3.59 1.37
N VAL A 24 8.22 3.55 0.04
CA VAL A 24 8.77 2.53 -0.84
C VAL A 24 10.21 2.94 -1.20
N THR A 25 11.23 2.32 -0.58
CA THR A 25 12.65 2.57 -0.92
C THR A 25 13.04 1.81 -2.19
N ALA A 26 14.26 2.00 -2.72
CA ALA A 26 14.71 1.39 -3.98
C ALA A 26 14.64 -0.16 -4.06
N GLU A 27 14.51 -0.84 -2.92
CA GLU A 27 14.32 -2.30 -2.83
C GLU A 27 12.83 -2.71 -2.93
N VAL A 28 11.93 -1.75 -2.72
CA VAL A 28 10.49 -1.85 -2.77
C VAL A 28 10.01 -1.22 -4.09
N ARG A 29 9.04 -1.82 -4.80
CA ARG A 29 8.72 -1.46 -6.19
C ARG A 29 7.28 -0.99 -6.35
N VAL A 30 7.11 0.21 -6.90
CA VAL A 30 5.84 0.68 -7.47
C VAL A 30 5.88 0.43 -8.98
N VAL A 31 4.90 -0.31 -9.49
CA VAL A 31 4.72 -0.56 -10.92
C VAL A 31 3.54 0.28 -11.39
N VAL A 32 3.79 1.15 -12.37
CA VAL A 32 2.76 1.99 -12.99
C VAL A 32 2.54 1.61 -14.44
N GLU A 33 1.27 1.62 -14.88
CA GLU A 33 0.88 1.55 -16.29
C GLU A 33 0.18 2.87 -16.65
N GLY A 34 0.86 3.71 -17.44
CA GLY A 34 0.44 5.10 -17.61
C GLY A 34 0.50 5.88 -16.29
N THR A 35 -0.65 6.27 -15.75
CA THR A 35 -0.80 6.95 -14.46
C THR A 35 -1.29 6.04 -13.34
N ASP A 36 -1.65 4.79 -13.65
CA ASP A 36 -2.29 3.87 -12.70
C ASP A 36 -1.25 2.99 -12.01
N ILE A 37 -1.35 2.85 -10.68
CA ILE A 37 -0.54 1.89 -9.93
C ILE A 37 -1.16 0.51 -10.07
N VAL A 38 -0.40 -0.43 -10.63
CA VAL A 38 -0.83 -1.82 -10.87
C VAL A 38 -0.12 -2.83 -9.97
N GLY A 39 1.04 -2.45 -9.39
CA GLY A 39 1.76 -3.29 -8.45
C GLY A 39 2.44 -2.45 -7.38
N LEU A 40 2.35 -2.89 -6.13
CA LEU A 40 2.96 -2.21 -4.99
C LEU A 40 3.60 -3.26 -4.09
N ASN A 41 4.89 -3.12 -3.80
CA ASN A 41 5.51 -3.85 -2.71
C ASN A 41 5.45 -2.97 -1.44
N LEU A 42 5.10 -3.53 -0.28
CA LEU A 42 5.25 -2.91 1.04
C LEU A 42 5.91 -3.88 2.03
N ASP A 43 6.57 -4.93 1.53
CA ASP A 43 7.33 -5.86 2.35
C ASP A 43 8.35 -5.10 3.23
N ASP A 44 8.60 -5.61 4.44
CA ASP A 44 9.51 -5.01 5.44
C ASP A 44 9.14 -3.60 5.92
N THR A 45 7.97 -3.08 5.55
CA THR A 45 7.48 -1.81 6.08
C THR A 45 6.67 -2.01 7.36
N LYS A 46 6.46 -0.93 8.10
CA LYS A 46 5.72 -0.95 9.38
C LYS A 46 4.25 -0.55 9.22
N VAL A 47 3.73 -0.60 7.99
CA VAL A 47 2.34 -0.27 7.67
C VAL A 47 1.36 -1.17 8.42
N THR A 48 0.20 -0.62 8.71
CA THR A 48 -0.88 -1.22 9.48
C THR A 48 -2.18 -1.28 8.66
N ASP A 49 -3.24 -1.85 9.24
CA ASP A 49 -4.56 -1.90 8.60
C ASP A 49 -5.11 -0.50 8.25
N GLU A 50 -4.76 0.53 9.05
CA GLU A 50 -5.19 1.90 8.80
C GLU A 50 -4.62 2.44 7.49
N ALA A 51 -3.36 2.11 7.19
CA ALA A 51 -2.74 2.44 5.91
C ALA A 51 -3.41 1.72 4.73
N LEU A 52 -3.89 0.49 4.91
CA LEU A 52 -4.57 -0.25 3.85
C LEU A 52 -5.87 0.41 3.40
N GLU A 53 -6.59 1.10 4.29
CA GLU A 53 -7.78 1.85 3.93
C GLU A 53 -7.48 2.97 2.92
N LYS A 54 -6.23 3.46 2.88
CA LYS A 54 -5.80 4.46 1.88
C LYS A 54 -5.47 3.83 0.53
N LEU A 55 -5.18 2.53 0.50
CA LEU A 55 -4.86 1.82 -0.74
C LEU A 55 -6.11 1.41 -1.53
N THR A 56 -7.31 1.47 -0.95
CA THR A 56 -8.55 1.09 -1.63
C THR A 56 -8.88 1.99 -2.83
N ASP A 57 -8.33 3.20 -2.88
CA ASP A 57 -8.48 4.11 -4.01
C ASP A 57 -7.68 3.66 -5.25
N LEU A 58 -6.73 2.73 -5.07
CA LEU A 58 -5.93 2.13 -6.14
C LEU A 58 -6.71 1.01 -6.85
N ASN A 59 -7.83 1.36 -7.48
CA ASN A 59 -8.75 0.42 -8.15
C ASN A 59 -8.11 -0.45 -9.26
N LYS A 60 -6.92 -0.04 -9.74
CA LYS A 60 -6.13 -0.75 -10.75
C LYS A 60 -5.03 -1.62 -10.16
N LEU A 61 -4.86 -1.63 -8.85
CA LEU A 61 -3.88 -2.46 -8.17
C LEU A 61 -4.20 -3.94 -8.46
N ARG A 62 -3.18 -4.68 -8.89
CA ARG A 62 -3.25 -6.11 -9.22
C ARG A 62 -2.37 -6.96 -8.33
N TRP A 63 -1.35 -6.37 -7.73
CA TRP A 63 -0.44 -7.07 -6.85
C TRP A 63 0.00 -6.19 -5.68
N LEU A 64 -0.06 -6.75 -4.47
CA LEU A 64 0.37 -6.11 -3.24
C LEU A 64 1.21 -7.07 -2.37
N GLY A 65 2.45 -6.70 -2.07
CA GLY A 65 3.30 -7.38 -1.08
C GLY A 65 3.15 -6.77 0.31
N LEU A 66 2.93 -7.60 1.34
CA LEU A 66 2.75 -7.23 2.75
C LEU A 66 3.58 -8.11 3.70
N VAL A 67 4.61 -8.77 3.20
CA VAL A 67 5.44 -9.68 4.00
C VAL A 67 6.21 -8.89 5.06
N ARG A 68 6.20 -9.36 6.32
CA ARG A 68 6.86 -8.69 7.46
C ARG A 68 6.33 -7.26 7.72
N THR A 69 5.03 -7.04 7.55
CA THR A 69 4.32 -5.81 7.94
C THR A 69 3.57 -5.95 9.27
N ASN A 70 2.91 -4.87 9.73
CA ASN A 70 2.03 -4.89 10.90
C ASN A 70 0.54 -5.01 10.52
N VAL A 71 0.25 -5.39 9.27
CA VAL A 71 -1.11 -5.65 8.79
C VAL A 71 -1.64 -6.95 9.41
N THR A 72 -2.92 -6.95 9.77
CA THR A 72 -3.62 -8.14 10.30
C THR A 72 -4.32 -8.94 9.19
N PRO A 73 -4.62 -10.23 9.42
CA PRO A 73 -5.45 -11.00 8.50
C PRO A 73 -6.81 -10.35 8.22
N GLU A 74 -7.43 -9.71 9.22
CA GLU A 74 -8.68 -8.98 9.07
C GLU A 74 -8.52 -7.75 8.17
N GLY A 75 -7.39 -7.04 8.27
CA GLY A 75 -7.03 -5.95 7.38
C GLY A 75 -6.90 -6.42 5.92
N ILE A 76 -6.24 -7.55 5.69
CA ILE A 76 -6.13 -8.18 4.36
C ILE A 76 -7.51 -8.55 3.82
N GLU A 77 -8.37 -9.16 4.62
CA GLU A 77 -9.72 -9.57 4.19
C GLU A 77 -10.56 -8.35 3.79
N LYS A 78 -10.48 -7.25 4.55
CA LYS A 78 -11.14 -5.98 4.19
C LYS A 78 -10.61 -5.42 2.88
N LEU A 79 -9.29 -5.41 2.71
CA LEU A 79 -8.65 -4.92 1.49
C LEU A 79 -9.06 -5.76 0.27
N GLN A 80 -9.07 -7.08 0.39
CA GLN A 80 -9.51 -7.98 -0.69
C GLN A 80 -10.98 -7.78 -1.06
N LYS A 81 -11.85 -7.44 -0.10
CA LYS A 81 -13.24 -7.07 -0.39
C LYS A 81 -13.35 -5.77 -1.19
N ALA A 82 -12.47 -4.81 -0.92
CA ALA A 82 -12.44 -3.53 -1.63
C ALA A 82 -11.76 -3.63 -3.00
N LEU A 83 -10.73 -4.47 -3.12
CA LEU A 83 -9.91 -4.67 -4.32
C LEU A 83 -9.90 -6.17 -4.70
N PRO A 84 -11.03 -6.72 -5.20
CA PRO A 84 -11.17 -8.16 -5.45
C PRO A 84 -10.24 -8.70 -6.54
N ASP A 85 -9.75 -7.84 -7.43
CA ASP A 85 -8.81 -8.18 -8.50
C ASP A 85 -7.34 -8.04 -8.08
N CYS A 86 -7.07 -7.65 -6.83
CA CYS A 86 -5.71 -7.47 -6.30
C CYS A 86 -5.23 -8.75 -5.60
N ALA A 87 -4.16 -9.34 -6.12
CA ALA A 87 -3.47 -10.44 -5.46
C ALA A 87 -2.62 -9.90 -4.30
N VAL A 88 -2.99 -10.28 -3.08
CA VAL A 88 -2.23 -9.93 -1.86
C VAL A 88 -1.28 -11.09 -1.51
N LEU A 89 0.00 -10.78 -1.34
CA LEU A 89 1.01 -11.70 -0.81
C LEU A 89 1.40 -11.23 0.59
N GLY A 90 1.16 -12.05 1.61
CA GLY A 90 1.45 -11.76 3.02
C GLY A 90 2.19 -12.90 3.69
#